data_AF-A0A0U2KZZ5-F1
#
_entry.id   AF-A0A0U2KZZ5-F1
#
_cell.length_a   1.000
_cell.length_b   1.000
_cell.length_c   1.000
_cell.angle_alpha   90.00
_cell.angle_beta   90.00
_cell.angle_gamma   90.00
#
_symmetry.space_group_name_H-M   'P 1'
#
loop_
_entity.id
_entity.type
_entity.pdbx_description
1 polymer ?
#
loop_
_entity_poly.entity_id
_entity_poly.type
_entity_poly.pdbx_seq_one_letter_code
_entity_poly.pdbx_strand_id
1 'polypeptide(L)' 'MKPKNHNETTGRYEDLFLLFAQRVEKALIVMLVILMMALAVSQLLLQHPQIRHLLVKVEQLEGNPYPSASSPAINRIRH' A
#
# COMPACT_ATOMS: atom_id res chain seq x y z
N MET A 1 -24.48 -57.61 6.14
CA MET A 1 -24.34 -56.32 5.43
C MET A 1 -23.69 -55.34 6.39
N LYS A 2 -22.41 -55.01 6.20
CA LYS A 2 -21.61 -54.18 7.13
C LYS A 2 -21.66 -52.73 6.63
N PRO A 3 -22.08 -51.74 7.44
CA PRO A 3 -22.16 -50.36 6.98
C PRO A 3 -20.75 -49.86 6.63
N LYS A 4 -20.61 -49.36 5.39
CA LYS A 4 -19.39 -48.75 4.86
C LYS A 4 -19.23 -47.38 5.53
N ASN A 5 -18.34 -47.31 6.53
CA ASN A 5 -18.01 -46.10 7.28
C ASN A 5 -17.60 -44.97 6.32
N HIS A 6 -18.44 -43.94 6.23
CA HIS A 6 -18.31 -42.76 5.35
C HIS A 6 -17.41 -41.66 5.94
N ASN A 7 -16.65 -41.99 6.97
CA ASN A 7 -15.95 -41.06 7.86
C ASN A 7 -14.44 -40.95 7.55
N GLU A 8 -13.89 -41.86 6.73
CA GLU A 8 -12.46 -41.85 6.39
C GLU A 8 -12.13 -40.84 5.29
N THR A 9 -13.10 -40.47 4.45
CA THR A 9 -12.89 -39.47 3.39
C THR A 9 -12.90 -38.05 3.94
N THR A 10 -13.71 -37.75 4.96
CA THR A 10 -13.82 -36.40 5.54
C THR A 10 -12.55 -35.96 6.26
N GLY A 11 -11.96 -36.84 7.09
CA GLY A 11 -10.75 -36.49 7.86
C GLY A 11 -9.55 -36.14 6.96
N ARG A 12 -9.42 -36.80 5.81
CA ARG A 12 -8.34 -36.52 4.87
C ARG A 12 -8.49 -35.18 4.13
N TYR A 13 -9.72 -34.70 3.91
CA TYR A 13 -9.94 -33.36 3.38
C TYR A 13 -9.69 -32.29 4.44
N GLU A 14 -10.06 -32.54 5.70
CA GLU A 14 -9.77 -31.64 6.82
C GLU A 14 -8.27 -31.47 7.03
N ASP A 15 -7.48 -32.55 7.00
CA ASP A 15 -6.03 -32.48 7.17
C ASP A 15 -5.35 -31.66 6.05
N LEU A 16 -5.76 -31.86 4.80
CA LEU A 16 -5.24 -31.09 3.67
C LEU A 16 -5.64 -29.61 3.76
N PHE A 17 -6.85 -29.33 4.20
CA PHE A 17 -7.34 -27.97 4.40
C PHE A 17 -6.57 -27.26 5.51
N LEU A 18 -6.29 -27.96 6.61
CA LEU A 18 -5.59 -27.42 7.76
C LEU A 18 -4.12 -27.13 7.44
N LEU A 19 -3.45 -28.01 6.69
CA LEU A 19 -2.10 -27.78 6.17
C LEU A 19 -2.05 -26.61 5.18
N PHE A 20 -3.06 -26.49 4.31
CA PHE A 20 -3.18 -25.37 3.38
C PHE A 20 -3.41 -24.05 4.13
N ALA A 21 -4.33 -24.04 5.09
CA ALA A 21 -4.66 -22.87 5.90
C ALA A 21 -3.44 -22.36 6.67
N GLN A 22 -2.66 -23.23 7.30
CA GLN A 22 -1.41 -22.85 7.99
C GLN A 22 -0.38 -22.23 7.04
N ARG A 23 -0.31 -22.73 5.79
CA ARG A 23 0.63 -22.19 4.80
C ARG A 23 0.16 -20.84 4.27
N VAL A 24 -1.14 -20.68 4.03
CA VAL A 24 -1.76 -19.41 3.64
C VAL A 24 -1.65 -18.38 4.74
N GLU A 25 -1.87 -18.74 6.00
CA GLU A 25 -1.75 -17.86 7.16
C GLU A 25 -0.36 -17.21 7.23
N LYS A 26 0.71 -18.03 7.13
CA LYS A 26 2.08 -17.51 7.10
C LYS A 26 2.34 -16.63 5.88
N ALA A 27 1.83 -17.01 4.71
CA ALA A 27 1.97 -16.20 3.51
C ALA A 27 1.26 -14.84 3.65
N LEU A 28 0.06 -14.82 4.23
CA LEU A 28 -0.72 -13.61 4.51
C LEU A 28 0.01 -12.68 5.49
N ILE A 29 0.56 -13.23 6.58
CA ILE A 29 1.35 -12.45 7.54
C ILE A 29 2.58 -11.84 6.86
N VAL A 30 3.33 -12.63 6.09
CA VAL A 30 4.51 -12.12 5.37
C VAL A 30 4.12 -11.05 4.37
N MET A 31 3.04 -11.25 3.61
CA MET A 31 2.55 -10.28 2.63
C MET A 31 2.10 -8.97 3.30
N LEU A 32 1.42 -9.07 4.45
CA LEU A 32 1.01 -7.92 5.26
C LEU A 32 2.23 -7.14 5.77
N VAL A 33 3.25 -7.84 6.28
CA VAL A 33 4.49 -7.22 6.77
C VAL A 33 5.23 -6.52 5.63
N ILE A 34 5.34 -7.15 4.46
CA ILE A 34 5.95 -6.53 3.27
C ILE A 34 5.17 -5.28 2.86
N LEU A 35 3.84 -5.35 2.83
CA LEU A 35 3.00 -4.20 2.49
C LEU A 35 3.19 -3.05 3.49
N MET A 36 3.23 -3.35 4.79
CA MET A 36 3.50 -2.34 5.82
C MET A 36 4.88 -1.72 5.68
N MET A 37 5.92 -2.50 5.38
CA MET A 37 7.26 -1.96 5.11
C MET A 37 7.26 -1.07 3.85
N ALA A 38 6.61 -1.51 2.77
CA ALA A 38 6.51 -0.71 1.54
C ALA A 38 5.79 0.62 1.79
N LEU A 39 4.71 0.60 2.58
CA LEU A 39 4.01 1.79 3.02
C LEU A 39 4.92 2.70 3.84
N ALA A 40 5.65 2.18 4.83
CA ALA A 40 6.58 2.96 5.65
C ALA A 40 7.69 3.60 4.80
N VAL A 41 8.24 2.87 3.83
CA VAL A 41 9.22 3.38 2.87
C VAL A 41 8.61 4.48 2.02
N SER A 42 7.39 4.31 1.51
CA SER A 42 6.68 5.34 0.74
C SER A 42 6.46 6.62 1.56
N GLN A 43 6.05 6.49 2.83
CA GLN A 43 5.90 7.63 3.73
C GLN A 43 7.24 8.36 3.97
N LEU A 44 8.34 7.62 4.18
CA LEU A 44 9.68 8.21 4.32
C LEU A 44 10.17 8.88 3.04
N LEU A 45 9.90 8.27 1.87
CA LEU A 45 10.19 8.83 0.55
C LEU A 45 9.49 10.18 0.37
N LEU A 46 8.20 10.27 0.69
CA LEU A 46 7.43 11.51 0.58
C LEU A 46 7.83 12.55 1.63
N GLN A 47 8.22 12.13 2.83
CA GLN A 47 8.67 13.02 3.89
C GLN A 47 10.02 13.65 3.58
N HIS A 48 10.85 13.03 2.73
CA HIS A 48 12.12 13.61 2.30
C HIS A 48 11.89 14.74 1.28
N PRO A 49 12.25 16.00 1.59
CA PRO A 49 12.02 17.15 0.70
C PRO A 49 12.72 17.05 -0.65
N GLN A 50 13.75 16.19 -0.79
CA GLN A 50 14.47 15.97 -2.03
C GLN A 50 13.64 15.22 -3.07
N ILE A 51 12.83 14.24 -2.64
CA ILE A 51 11.99 13.45 -3.55
C ILE A 51 10.72 14.22 -3.90
N ARG A 52 10.17 14.99 -2.94
CA ARG A 52 9.14 15.98 -3.25
C ARG A 52 9.61 16.96 -4.32
N HIS A 53 10.85 17.44 -4.25
CA HIS A 53 11.38 18.33 -5.28
C HIS A 53 11.53 17.61 -6.64
N LEU A 54 11.92 16.33 -6.66
CA LEU A 54 11.98 15.56 -7.92
C LEU A 54 10.58 15.33 -8.50
N LEU A 55 9.58 14.93 -7.71
CA LEU A 55 8.18 14.78 -8.15
C LEU A 55 7.60 16.11 -8.65
N VAL A 56 7.78 17.20 -7.90
CA VAL A 56 7.34 18.55 -8.30
C VAL A 56 8.10 19.03 -9.55
N LYS A 57 9.37 18.66 -9.70
CA LYS A 57 10.15 18.98 -10.91
C LYS A 57 9.67 18.19 -12.11
N VAL A 58 9.25 16.94 -11.92
CA VAL A 58 8.61 16.14 -12.98
C VAL A 58 7.24 16.74 -13.35
N GLU A 59 6.43 17.17 -12.38
CA GLU A 59 5.19 17.91 -12.66
C GLU A 59 5.43 19.26 -13.37
N GLN A 60 6.51 19.98 -13.03
CA GLN A 60 6.91 21.20 -13.75
C GLN A 60 7.27 20.93 -15.22
N LEU A 61 7.74 19.73 -15.54
CA LEU A 61 8.04 19.30 -16.90
C LEU A 61 6.79 18.84 -17.67
N GLU A 62 5.66 18.58 -16.99
CA GLU A 62 4.39 18.21 -17.60
C GLU A 62 3.45 19.41 -17.89
N GLY A 63 3.83 20.64 -17.51
CA GLY A 63 3.29 21.85 -18.15
C GLY A 63 2.02 22.46 -17.56
N ASN A 64 1.97 22.70 -16.24
CA ASN A 64 1.24 23.86 -15.71
C ASN A 64 1.81 24.28 -14.35
N PRO A 65 2.59 25.38 -14.25
CA PRO A 65 3.00 25.90 -12.95
C PRO A 65 1.75 26.36 -12.20
N TYR A 66 1.40 25.68 -11.10
CA TYR A 66 0.45 26.23 -10.14
C TYR A 66 0.96 27.61 -9.71
N PRO A 67 0.20 28.71 -9.95
CA PRO A 67 0.60 30.04 -9.51
C PRO A 67 0.51 30.09 -8.00
N SER A 68 1.60 29.71 -7.34
CA SER A 68 1.81 29.93 -5.93
C SER A 68 2.16 31.39 -5.75
N ALA A 69 1.15 32.16 -5.34
CA ALA A 69 1.24 33.39 -4.56
C ALA A 69 2.21 34.47 -5.07
N SER A 70 1.69 35.41 -5.86
CA SER A 70 2.01 36.83 -5.63
C SER A 70 0.83 37.70 -6.03
N SER A 71 -0.04 37.99 -5.06
CA SER A 71 -0.77 39.24 -5.08
C SER A 71 0.01 40.25 -4.24
N PRO A 72 0.79 41.16 -4.84
CA PRO A 72 1.16 42.42 -4.24
C PRO A 72 0.29 43.52 -4.87
N ALA A 73 -1.03 43.36 -4.86
CA ALA A 73 -1.96 44.39 -5.35
C ALA A 73 -2.64 45.19 -4.23
N ILE A 74 -2.19 45.06 -2.97
CA ILE A 74 -2.63 45.88 -1.84
C ILE A 74 -1.47 46.72 -1.30
N ASN A 75 -0.79 47.47 -2.16
CA ASN A 75 0.08 48.57 -1.71
C ASN A 75 0.34 49.63 -2.80
N ARG A 76 -0.71 50.12 -3.47
CA ARG A 76 -0.55 51.23 -4.44
C ARG A 76 -1.69 52.25 -4.49
N ILE A 77 -2.48 52.39 -3.43
CA ILE A 77 -3.44 53.50 -3.30
C ILE A 77 -3.36 54.06 -1.87
N ARG A 78 -2.18 54.61 -1.55
CA ARG A 78 -2.03 55.66 -0.54
C ARG A 78 -1.04 56.67 -1.11
N HIS A 79 -1.55 57.60 -1.89
CA HIS A 79 -1.01 58.94 -2.08
C HIS A 79 -2.17 59.87 -2.37
#